data_AF-A0A938DMP3-F1
#
_entry.id   AF-A0A938DMP3-F1
#
_cell.length_a   1.000
_cell.length_b   1.000
_cell.length_c   1.000
_cell.angle_alpha   90.00
_cell.angle_beta   90.00
_cell.angle_gamma   90.00
#
_symmetry.space_group_name_H-M   'P 1'
#
loop_
_entity.id
_entity.type
_entity.pdbx_description
1 polymer ?
#
loop_
_entity_poly.entity_id
_entity_poly.type
_entity_poly.pdbx_seq_one_letter_code
_entity_poly.pdbx_strand_id
1 'polypeptide(L)' 'MIATTAFEVLARTVAARAHLPDARIAVIEHPLGAITDAEVLARAESVVDDVIALFTAAPAPGGAPDATG' A
#
# COMPACT_ATOMS: atom_id res chain seq x y z
N MET A 1 0.04 -6.87 1.53
CA MET A 1 -0.44 -6.89 2.94
C MET A 1 -1.51 -5.82 3.09
N ILE A 2 -2.52 -6.03 3.93
CA ILE A 2 -3.58 -5.04 4.18
C ILE A 2 -3.54 -4.63 5.65
N ALA A 3 -3.58 -3.33 5.91
CA ALA A 3 -3.62 -2.76 7.27
C ALA A 3 -4.65 -1.62 7.32
N THR A 4 -5.11 -1.23 8.51
CA THR A 4 -5.82 0.04 8.65
C THR A 4 -4.87 1.19 8.96
N THR A 5 -5.30 2.45 8.75
CA THR A 5 -4.48 3.66 9.03
C THR A 5 -3.85 3.63 10.42
N ALA A 6 -4.59 3.19 11.43
CA ALA A 6 -4.09 3.07 12.81
C ALA A 6 -2.94 2.07 12.98
N PHE A 7 -2.80 1.09 12.08
CA PHE A 7 -1.83 0.00 12.17
C PHE A 7 -0.77 0.01 11.07
N GLU A 8 -0.70 1.05 10.24
CA GLU A 8 0.25 1.12 9.12
C GLU A 8 1.71 0.96 9.59
N VAL A 9 2.10 1.70 10.64
CA VAL A 9 3.48 1.66 11.18
C VAL A 9 3.83 0.26 11.71
N LEU A 10 2.88 -0.40 12.36
CA LEU A 10 3.05 -1.77 12.84
C LEU A 10 3.19 -2.75 11.66
N ALA A 11 2.34 -2.63 10.64
CA ALA A 11 2.38 -3.47 9.45
C ALA A 11 3.72 -3.35 8.71
N ARG A 12 4.25 -2.12 8.55
CA ARG A 12 5.59 -1.87 7.98
C ARG A 12 6.69 -2.51 8.81
N THR A 13 6.60 -2.41 10.14
CA THR A 13 7.60 -2.99 11.05
C THR A 13 7.60 -4.52 10.99
N VAL A 14 6.42 -5.14 10.90
CA VAL A 14 6.29 -6.59 10.74
C VAL A 14 6.85 -7.04 9.39
N ALA A 15 6.57 -6.31 8.30
CA ALA A 15 7.11 -6.61 6.98
C ALA A 15 8.65 -6.58 6.97
N ALA A 16 9.26 -5.57 7.58
CA ALA A 16 10.71 -5.48 7.71
C ALA A 16 11.30 -6.66 8.51
N ARG A 17 10.66 -7.04 9.63
CA ARG A 17 11.07 -8.19 10.46
C ARG A 17 10.89 -9.53 9.75
N ALA A 18 9.93 -9.63 8.85
CA ALA A 18 9.70 -10.81 8.03
C ALA A 18 10.62 -10.90 6.81
N HIS A 19 11.63 -10.03 6.71
CA HIS A 19 12.53 -9.91 5.54
C HIS A 19 11.78 -9.62 4.23
N LEU A 20 10.65 -8.91 4.32
CA LEU A 20 9.87 -8.42 3.18
C LEU A 20 9.87 -6.87 3.16
N PRO A 21 11.03 -6.21 3.03
CA PRO A 21 11.12 -4.75 3.08
C PRO A 21 10.35 -4.08 1.94
N ASP A 22 10.24 -4.75 0.78
CA ASP A 22 9.51 -4.27 -0.40
C ASP A 22 8.03 -4.69 -0.40
N ALA A 23 7.51 -5.18 0.74
CA ALA A 23 6.11 -5.55 0.84
C ALA A 23 5.20 -4.37 0.53
N ARG A 24 4.36 -4.54 -0.49
CA ARG A 24 3.29 -3.61 -0.83
C ARG A 24 2.19 -3.71 0.23
N ILE A 25 1.94 -2.59 0.91
CA ILE A 25 0.94 -2.47 1.98
C ILE A 25 -0.18 -1.57 1.48
N ALA A 26 -1.39 -2.11 1.39
CA ALA A 26 -2.61 -1.33 1.16
C ALA A 26 -3.18 -0.91 2.52
N VAL A 27 -3.45 0.38 2.67
CA VAL A 27 -3.93 0.97 3.92
C VAL A 27 -5.39 1.38 3.76
N ILE A 28 -6.24 0.90 4.65
CA ILE A 28 -7.68 1.16 4.66
C ILE A 28 -8.02 2.04 5.86
N GLU A 29 -8.83 3.08 5.69
CA GLU A 29 -9.17 3.97 6.78
C GLU A 29 -10.19 3.33 7.78
N HIS A 30 -10.06 3.64 9.08
CA HIS A 30 -10.89 3.15 10.18
C HIS A 30 -11.78 4.30 10.72
N PRO A 31 -13.00 4.05 11.25
CA PRO A 31 -13.65 2.77 11.45
C PRO A 31 -14.23 2.15 10.19
N LEU A 32 -14.23 0.81 10.17
CA LEU A 32 -15.06 0.00 9.28
C LEU A 32 -16.44 -0.30 9.91
N GLY A 33 -16.66 0.13 11.17
CA GLY A 33 -17.95 0.09 11.84
C GLY A 33 -18.67 1.43 11.72
N ALA A 34 -20.01 1.39 11.74
CA ALA A 34 -20.92 2.54 11.57
C ALA A 34 -20.94 3.18 10.17
N ILE A 35 -20.52 2.45 9.13
CA ILE A 35 -20.67 2.82 7.72
C ILE A 35 -21.69 1.92 7.03
N THR A 36 -22.37 2.43 6.02
CA THR A 36 -23.35 1.69 5.20
C THR A 36 -22.66 0.77 4.20
N ASP A 37 -23.38 -0.24 3.70
CA ASP A 37 -22.85 -1.18 2.69
C ASP A 37 -22.35 -0.46 1.42
N ALA A 38 -23.00 0.64 1.04
CA ALA A 38 -22.58 1.46 -0.09
C ALA A 38 -21.23 2.16 0.16
N GLU A 39 -21.01 2.65 1.38
CA GLU A 39 -19.74 3.25 1.79
C GLU A 39 -18.62 2.20 1.91
N VAL A 40 -18.95 0.98 2.36
CA VAL A 40 -18.02 -0.15 2.35
C VAL A 40 -17.57 -0.47 0.93
N LEU A 41 -18.52 -0.53 -0.01
CA LEU A 41 -18.23 -0.86 -1.41
C LEU A 41 -17.36 0.21 -2.08
N ALA A 42 -17.71 1.49 -1.91
CA ALA A 42 -16.93 2.60 -2.45
C ALA A 42 -15.48 2.61 -1.91
N ARG A 43 -15.32 2.28 -0.62
CA ARG A 43 -13.99 2.18 0.00
C ARG A 43 -13.21 0.97 -0.50
N ALA A 44 -13.88 -0.15 -0.73
CA ALA A 44 -13.26 -1.35 -1.31
C ALA A 44 -12.78 -1.08 -2.75
N GLU A 45 -13.58 -0.39 -3.57
CA GLU A 45 -13.21 0.02 -4.92
C GLU A 45 -11.94 0.88 -4.91
N SER A 46 -11.89 1.92 -4.07
CA SER A 46 -10.70 2.79 -3.92
C SER A 46 -9.45 2.01 -3.51
N VAL A 47 -9.58 1.03 -2.62
CA VAL A 47 -8.44 0.19 -2.18
C VAL A 47 -7.97 -0.75 -3.29
N VAL A 48 -8.88 -1.27 -4.11
CA VAL A 48 -8.52 -2.08 -5.28
C VAL A 48 -7.73 -1.24 -6.29
N ASP A 49 -8.14 0.01 -6.53
CA ASP A 49 -7.42 0.94 -7.40
C ASP A 49 -6.00 1.23 -6.88
N ASP A 50 -5.85 1.49 -5.58
CA ASP A 50 -4.55 1.69 -4.94
C ASP A 50 -3.65 0.46 -5.08
N VAL A 51 -4.20 -0.74 -4.88
CA VAL A 51 -3.46 -2.00 -5.09
C VAL A 51 -3.02 -2.12 -6.54
N ILE A 52 -3.89 -1.87 -7.51
CA ILE A 52 -3.55 -1.92 -8.93
C ILE A 52 -2.43 -0.92 -9.25
N ALA A 53 -2.52 0.31 -8.74
CA ALA A 53 -1.50 1.35 -8.94
C ALA A 53 -0.12 0.90 -8.44
N LEU A 54 -0.04 0.15 -7.34
CA LEU A 54 1.23 -0.41 -6.86
C LEU A 54 1.85 -1.39 -7.88
N PHE A 55 1.05 -2.12 -8.66
CA PHE A 55 1.52 -3.06 -9.67
C PHE A 55 1.71 -2.45 -11.06
N THR A 56 1.08 -1.32 -11.36
CA THR A 56 1.13 -0.69 -12.69
C THR A 56 2.01 0.56 -12.76
N ALA A 57 2.43 1.12 -11.61
CA ALA A 57 3.42 2.19 -11.58
C ALA A 57 4.74 1.71 -12.22
N ALA A 58 5.04 2.22 -13.42
CA ALA A 58 6.34 2.04 -14.06
C ALA A 58 7.44 2.64 -13.18
N PRO A 59 8.61 2.01 -13.06
CA PRO A 59 9.74 2.65 -12.40
C PRO A 59 10.04 3.97 -13.10
N ALA A 60 10.27 5.04 -12.33
CA ALA A 60 10.67 6.33 -12.87
C ALA A 60 11.88 6.14 -13.81
N PRO A 61 11.87 6.73 -15.02
CA PRO A 61 13.03 6.67 -15.92
C PRO A 61 14.13 7.56 -15.34
N GLY A 62 14.97 7.00 -14.47
CA GLY A 62 16.00 7.76 -13.78
C GLY A 62 16.97 6.87 -13.02
N GLY A 63 17.83 6.18 -13.76
CA GLY A 63 18.89 5.34 -13.20
C GLY A 63 19.87 4.90 -14.28
N ALA A 64 20.46 5.87 -14.99
CA ALA A 64 21.64 5.58 -15.80
C ALA A 64 22.85 5.40 -14.85
N PRO A 65 23.73 4.41 -15.09
CA PRO A 65 24.86 4.14 -14.21
C PRO A 65 25.90 5.27 -14.27
N ASP A 66 26.36 5.70 -13.09
CA ASP A 66 27.55 6.53 -12.93
C ASP A 66 28.74 5.87 -13.65
N ALA A 67 29.19 6.50 -14.73
CA ALA A 67 30.46 6.19 -15.37
C ALA A 67 31.53 7.06 -14.70
N THR A 68 32.26 6.46 -13.75
CA THR A 68 33.50 7.03 -13.18
C THR A 68 34.54 7.20 -14.29
N GLY A 69 34.89 8.45 -14.56
CA GLY A 69 36.13 8.86 -15.21
C GLY A 69 37.22 9.15 -14.20
#